data_AF-A0A5N6DY70-F1
#
_entry.id   AF-A0A5N6DY70-F1
#
_cell.length_a   1.000
_cell.length_b   1.000
_cell.length_c   1.000
_cell.angle_alpha   90.00
_cell.angle_beta   90.00
_cell.angle_gamma   90.00
#
_symmetry.space_group_name_H-M   'P 1'
#
loop_
_entity.id
_entity.type
_entity.pdbx_description
1 polymer ?
#
loop_
_entity_poly.entity_id
_entity_poly.type
_entity_poly.pdbx_seq_one_letter_code
_entity_poly.pdbx_strand_id
1 'polypeptide(L)'
;MDNNLPEEVGAYLEEIVQRLTEYLRDQLVGVYLFGSASYGAYESGLSDLDVQAIVKDPLDTVDKQAIISRLNQDALPCPATKLEFVVYSHRAVYPACRHPRFELNLNTGPRQPDHISLDPANESSHWFLLDIAMGRQLGRTLYGPTTTDAFGAIPRRWILEAIANSLEWHQANELSSANSVLNACRGWRFIVTGEFSSKLDGAKWATQQQGCPDIVSRAIAARKTGDELPAAQVMTLYDIVMTANRAELATDSK
;
A
#
# COMPACT_ATOMS: atom_id res chain seq x y z
N MET A 1 2.96 6.47 20.03
CA MET A 1 3.69 7.47 19.23
C MET A 1 2.62 8.26 18.52
N ASP A 2 2.35 9.47 19.01
CA ASP A 2 1.33 10.34 18.42
C ASP A 2 1.83 10.73 17.02
N ASN A 3 1.18 10.19 15.98
CA ASN A 3 1.51 10.56 14.61
C ASN A 3 1.09 12.01 14.41
N ASN A 4 2.08 12.86 14.17
CA ASN A 4 1.93 14.29 13.90
C ASN A 4 1.39 14.51 12.48
N LEU A 5 0.21 13.94 12.16
CA LEU A 5 -0.50 14.22 10.93
C LEU A 5 -1.03 15.66 11.01
N PRO A 6 -1.08 16.40 9.88
CA PRO A 6 -1.79 17.67 9.83
C PRO A 6 -3.22 17.53 10.33
N GLU A 7 -3.74 18.55 11.02
CA GLU A 7 -5.08 18.55 11.61
C GLU A 7 -6.16 18.26 10.56
N GLU A 8 -6.04 18.86 9.38
CA GLU A 8 -6.90 18.61 8.22
C GLU A 8 -6.91 17.15 7.75
N VAL A 9 -5.78 16.44 7.86
CA VAL A 9 -5.71 15.00 7.55
C VAL A 9 -6.43 14.20 8.63
N GLY A 10 -6.26 14.56 9.90
CA GLY A 10 -7.00 13.94 11.01
C GLY A 10 -8.51 14.07 10.83
N ALA A 11 -8.99 15.29 10.61
CA ALA A 11 -10.40 15.59 10.38
C ALA A 11 -10.95 14.85 9.14
N TYR A 12 -10.17 14.77 8.06
CA TYR A 12 -10.56 14.03 6.86
C TYR A 12 -10.75 12.52 7.13
N LEU A 13 -9.84 11.90 7.88
CA LEU A 13 -9.95 10.48 8.24
C LEU A 13 -11.13 10.21 9.18
N GLU A 14 -11.40 11.10 10.13
CA GLU A 14 -12.58 11.04 11.01
C GLU A 14 -13.88 11.13 10.20
N GLU A 15 -13.94 12.04 9.23
CA GLU A 15 -15.09 12.21 8.34
C GLU A 15 -15.32 10.97 7.44
N ILE A 16 -14.26 10.32 6.94
CA ILE A 16 -14.39 9.03 6.23
C ILE A 16 -15.06 7.99 7.14
N VAL A 17 -14.56 7.84 8.38
CA VAL A 17 -15.11 6.88 9.34
C VAL A 17 -16.58 7.19 9.63
N GLN A 18 -16.93 8.47 9.85
CA GLN A 18 -18.30 8.88 10.09
C GLN A 18 -19.22 8.53 8.91
N ARG A 19 -18.85 8.91 7.68
CA ARG A 19 -19.67 8.63 6.49
C ARG A 19 -19.88 7.14 6.26
N LEU A 20 -18.84 6.33 6.47
CA LEU A 20 -18.92 4.88 6.31
C LEU A 20 -19.77 4.24 7.42
N THR A 21 -19.59 4.64 8.67
CA THR A 21 -20.36 4.10 9.81
C THR A 21 -21.84 4.46 9.71
N GLU A 22 -22.18 5.69 9.32
CA GLU A 22 -23.57 6.13 9.13
C GLU A 22 -24.28 5.41 7.98
N TYR A 23 -23.57 5.20 6.86
CA TYR A 23 -24.14 4.57 5.67
C TYR A 23 -24.26 3.05 5.82
N LEU A 24 -23.13 2.39 6.12
CA LEU A 24 -23.04 0.92 6.15
C LEU A 24 -23.58 0.33 7.46
N ARG A 25 -23.55 1.08 8.57
CA ARG A 25 -24.07 0.63 9.88
C ARG A 25 -23.48 -0.72 10.26
N ASP A 26 -24.35 -1.70 10.55
CA ASP A 26 -23.96 -3.07 10.90
C ASP A 26 -23.19 -3.78 9.79
N GLN A 27 -23.21 -3.31 8.54
CA GLN A 27 -22.44 -3.89 7.45
C GLN A 27 -20.93 -3.61 7.56
N LEU A 28 -20.53 -2.52 8.22
CA LEU A 28 -19.14 -2.14 8.37
C LEU A 28 -18.47 -2.92 9.51
N VAL A 29 -17.38 -3.62 9.19
CA VAL A 29 -16.55 -4.32 10.18
C VAL A 29 -15.46 -3.41 10.73
N GLY A 30 -14.79 -2.65 9.87
CA GLY A 30 -13.71 -1.75 10.30
C GLY A 30 -13.17 -0.87 9.19
N VAL A 31 -12.44 0.17 9.60
CA VAL A 31 -11.73 1.13 8.74
C VAL A 31 -10.30 1.27 9.25
N TYR A 32 -9.34 1.22 8.34
CA TYR A 32 -7.92 1.13 8.64
C TYR A 32 -7.15 2.15 7.81
N LEU A 33 -6.18 2.78 8.44
CA LEU A 33 -5.20 3.63 7.78
C LEU A 33 -3.94 2.80 7.54
N PHE A 34 -3.55 2.63 6.29
CA PHE A 34 -2.29 2.02 5.88
C PHE A 34 -1.32 3.10 5.40
N GLY A 35 -0.22 2.65 4.78
CA GLY A 35 0.74 3.50 4.11
C GLY A 35 1.36 4.57 5.00
N SER A 36 1.93 5.58 4.37
CA SER A 36 2.86 6.50 5.03
C SER A 36 2.26 7.26 6.23
N ALA A 37 0.96 7.53 6.21
CA ALA A 37 0.23 8.20 7.28
C ALA A 37 0.00 7.33 8.52
N SER A 38 0.09 6.01 8.38
CA SER A 38 -0.10 5.08 9.51
C SER A 38 1.15 4.92 10.38
N TYR A 39 2.35 4.97 9.80
CA TYR A 39 3.60 4.68 10.49
C TYR A 39 4.62 5.84 10.46
N GLY A 40 4.13 7.08 10.40
CA GLY A 40 4.95 8.28 10.65
C GLY A 40 5.88 8.69 9.51
N ALA A 41 5.56 8.29 8.28
CA ALA A 41 6.33 8.62 7.07
C ALA A 41 5.58 9.55 6.09
N TYR A 42 4.47 10.14 6.54
CA TYR A 42 3.66 11.05 5.73
C TYR A 42 4.40 12.36 5.46
N GLU A 43 4.41 12.80 4.21
CA GLU A 43 4.97 14.07 3.78
C GLU A 43 3.88 14.90 3.09
N SER A 44 3.53 16.04 3.69
CA SER A 44 2.54 16.95 3.12
C SER A 44 2.95 17.38 1.71
N GLY A 45 2.00 17.32 0.78
CA GLY A 45 2.19 17.61 -0.64
C GLY A 45 2.81 16.48 -1.48
N LEU A 46 3.32 15.41 -0.85
CA LEU A 46 3.94 14.27 -1.55
C LEU A 46 3.27 12.92 -1.29
N SER A 47 2.70 12.73 -0.09
CA SER A 47 2.08 11.48 0.32
C SER A 47 0.59 11.43 -0.01
N ASP A 48 0.15 10.26 -0.44
CA ASP A 48 -1.26 9.87 -0.54
C ASP A 48 -1.81 9.47 0.85
N LEU A 49 -3.13 9.29 0.95
CA LEU A 49 -3.79 8.64 2.08
C LEU A 49 -4.32 7.28 1.67
N ASP A 50 -3.79 6.22 2.28
CA ASP A 50 -4.17 4.83 2.00
C ASP A 50 -5.18 4.35 3.06
N VAL A 51 -6.43 4.16 2.68
CA VAL A 51 -7.51 3.77 3.60
C VAL A 51 -8.20 2.49 3.11
N GLN A 52 -8.38 1.54 4.03
CA GLN A 52 -9.00 0.26 3.73
C GLN A 52 -10.24 0.09 4.61
N ALA A 53 -11.32 -0.41 4.03
CA ALA A 53 -12.53 -0.76 4.76
C ALA A 53 -12.84 -2.25 4.60
N ILE A 54 -13.36 -2.87 5.66
CA ILE A 54 -13.87 -4.23 5.63
C ILE A 54 -15.37 -4.19 5.89
N VAL A 55 -16.13 -4.88 5.05
CA VAL A 55 -17.58 -5.10 5.20
C VAL A 55 -17.89 -6.57 5.46
N LYS A 56 -19.02 -6.87 6.10
CA LYS A 56 -19.38 -8.26 6.45
C LYS A 56 -19.55 -9.14 5.20
N ASP A 57 -20.33 -8.64 4.25
CA ASP A 57 -20.73 -9.31 3.02
C ASP A 57 -20.36 -8.48 1.77
N PRO A 58 -20.22 -9.10 0.59
CA PRO A 58 -20.03 -8.40 -0.67
C PRO A 58 -21.08 -7.32 -0.89
N LEU A 59 -20.63 -6.19 -1.44
CA LEU A 59 -21.50 -5.06 -1.71
C LEU A 59 -22.23 -5.25 -3.03
N ASP A 60 -23.47 -4.78 -3.10
CA ASP A 60 -24.16 -4.63 -4.37
C ASP A 60 -23.71 -3.36 -5.12
N THR A 61 -24.21 -3.16 -6.34
CA THR A 61 -23.88 -1.98 -7.14
C THR A 61 -24.35 -0.68 -6.48
N VAL A 62 -25.47 -0.69 -5.76
CA VAL A 62 -26.03 0.50 -5.12
C VAL A 62 -25.11 0.96 -3.99
N ASP A 63 -24.67 0.04 -3.14
CA ASP A 63 -23.74 0.32 -2.05
C ASP A 63 -22.38 0.80 -2.56
N LYS A 64 -21.85 0.18 -3.61
CA LYS A 64 -20.58 0.60 -4.23
C LYS A 64 -20.67 2.05 -4.72
N GLN A 65 -21.74 2.40 -5.44
CA GLN A 65 -21.97 3.77 -5.92
C GLN A 65 -22.21 4.77 -4.77
N ALA A 66 -22.93 4.34 -3.74
CA ALA A 66 -23.20 5.15 -2.56
C ALA A 66 -21.92 5.48 -1.77
N ILE A 67 -20.98 4.55 -1.68
CA ILE A 67 -19.65 4.79 -1.08
C ILE A 67 -18.84 5.76 -1.95
N ILE A 68 -18.75 5.51 -3.26
CA ILE A 68 -18.00 6.38 -4.19
C ILE A 68 -18.46 7.84 -4.08
N SER A 69 -19.77 8.07 -4.22
CA SER A 69 -20.37 9.41 -4.16
C SER A 69 -20.27 10.10 -2.81
N ARG A 70 -19.89 9.39 -1.74
CA ARG A 70 -19.63 9.96 -0.41
C ARG A 70 -18.17 10.31 -0.19
N LEU A 71 -17.25 9.63 -0.87
CA LEU A 71 -15.81 9.72 -0.60
C LEU A 71 -15.00 10.33 -1.75
N ASN A 72 -15.60 10.53 -2.93
CA ASN A 72 -14.92 11.15 -4.05
C ASN A 72 -14.55 12.62 -3.75
N GLN A 73 -13.65 13.16 -4.57
CA GLN A 73 -13.08 14.50 -4.40
C GLN A 73 -14.15 15.61 -4.33
N ASP A 74 -15.27 15.46 -5.05
CA ASP A 74 -16.35 16.45 -5.03
C ASP A 74 -17.12 16.46 -3.71
N ALA A 75 -17.35 15.28 -3.12
CA ALA A 75 -18.09 15.15 -1.86
C ALA A 75 -17.21 15.32 -0.62
N LEU A 76 -15.94 14.92 -0.71
CA LEU A 76 -14.97 14.97 0.39
C LEU A 76 -13.57 15.31 -0.17
N PRO A 77 -13.25 16.60 -0.32
CA PRO A 77 -11.96 17.03 -0.88
C PRO A 77 -10.78 16.50 -0.06
N CYS A 78 -9.92 15.69 -0.70
CA CYS A 78 -8.76 15.12 -0.06
C CYS A 78 -7.69 16.19 0.22
N PRO A 79 -7.19 16.32 1.47
CA PRO A 79 -6.13 17.29 1.82
C PRO A 79 -4.73 16.81 1.38
N ALA A 80 -4.62 15.57 0.91
CA ALA A 80 -3.38 14.98 0.44
C ALA A 80 -3.28 15.03 -1.09
N THR A 81 -2.29 14.36 -1.66
CA THR A 81 -2.16 14.20 -3.12
C THR A 81 -3.34 13.45 -3.74
N LYS A 82 -3.83 12.40 -3.05
CA LYS A 82 -5.04 11.63 -3.33
C LYS A 82 -5.40 10.74 -2.13
N LEU A 83 -6.64 10.27 -2.11
CA LEU A 83 -7.11 9.13 -1.33
C LEU A 83 -7.00 7.88 -2.21
N GLU A 84 -6.33 6.84 -1.73
CA GLU A 84 -6.43 5.46 -2.22
C GLU A 84 -7.32 4.66 -1.26
N PHE A 85 -8.55 4.37 -1.68
CA PHE A 85 -9.56 3.73 -0.84
C PHE A 85 -9.98 2.36 -1.39
N VAL A 86 -9.78 1.32 -0.59
CA VAL A 86 -10.11 -0.07 -0.98
C VAL A 86 -11.10 -0.69 0.00
N VAL A 87 -12.16 -1.30 -0.52
CA VAL A 87 -13.14 -2.04 0.28
C VAL A 87 -12.97 -3.53 0.04
N TYR A 88 -12.96 -4.33 1.11
CA TYR A 88 -12.98 -5.78 1.05
C TYR A 88 -14.20 -6.35 1.78
N SER A 89 -14.75 -7.47 1.32
CA SER A 89 -15.58 -8.30 2.21
C SER A 89 -14.70 -9.05 3.21
N HIS A 90 -15.22 -9.34 4.40
CA HIS A 90 -14.48 -9.98 5.48
C HIS A 90 -13.81 -11.29 5.01
N ARG A 91 -14.55 -12.12 4.26
CA ARG A 91 -14.06 -13.38 3.68
C ARG A 91 -12.94 -13.23 2.64
N ALA A 92 -12.76 -12.04 2.06
CA ALA A 92 -11.69 -11.81 1.10
C ALA A 92 -10.33 -11.58 1.77
N VAL A 93 -10.33 -11.26 3.07
CA VAL A 93 -9.12 -10.90 3.83
C VAL A 93 -8.91 -11.72 5.09
N TYR A 94 -9.94 -12.41 5.59
CA TYR A 94 -9.87 -13.29 6.76
C TYR A 94 -10.63 -14.61 6.54
N PRO A 95 -9.95 -15.78 6.56
CA PRO A 95 -8.50 -15.96 6.65
C PRO A 95 -7.75 -15.36 5.44
N ALA A 96 -6.43 -15.28 5.52
CA ALA A 96 -5.61 -14.64 4.47
C ALA A 96 -5.85 -15.29 3.09
N CYS A 97 -5.98 -14.45 2.06
CA CYS A 97 -6.11 -14.88 0.67
C CYS A 97 -4.86 -14.47 -0.13
N ARG A 98 -4.34 -15.39 -0.95
CA ARG A 98 -3.20 -15.10 -1.84
C ARG A 98 -3.53 -14.08 -2.92
N HIS A 99 -4.80 -14.01 -3.31
CA HIS A 99 -5.31 -13.05 -4.29
C HIS A 99 -6.53 -12.34 -3.68
N PRO A 100 -6.32 -11.36 -2.78
CA PRO A 100 -7.42 -10.63 -2.15
C PRO A 100 -8.34 -10.02 -3.21
N ARG A 101 -9.65 -10.19 -3.03
CA ARG A 101 -10.66 -9.68 -3.95
C ARG A 101 -11.34 -8.48 -3.31
N PHE A 102 -11.05 -7.28 -3.82
CA PHE A 102 -11.73 -6.08 -3.37
C PHE A 102 -13.16 -6.02 -3.94
N GLU A 103 -14.02 -5.29 -3.23
CA GLU A 103 -15.36 -4.90 -3.69
C GLU A 103 -15.32 -3.59 -4.48
N LEU A 104 -14.40 -2.69 -4.10
CA LEU A 104 -14.17 -1.38 -4.68
C LEU A 104 -12.69 -0.99 -4.50
N ASN A 105 -12.08 -0.44 -5.54
CA ASN A 105 -10.85 0.34 -5.49
C ASN A 105 -11.14 1.75 -6.05
N LEU A 106 -11.04 2.78 -5.20
CA LEU A 106 -11.29 4.17 -5.53
C LEU A 106 -10.01 4.98 -5.27
N ASN A 107 -9.44 5.58 -6.33
CA ASN A 107 -8.37 6.56 -6.19
C ASN A 107 -8.89 7.92 -6.64
N THR A 108 -8.94 8.89 -5.72
CA THR A 108 -9.56 10.21 -5.95
C THR A 108 -8.71 11.31 -5.35
N GLY A 109 -8.57 12.45 -6.02
CA GLY A 109 -7.73 13.54 -5.51
C GLY A 109 -7.77 14.81 -6.37
N PRO A 110 -7.23 15.93 -5.87
CA PRO A 110 -7.39 17.25 -6.49
C PRO A 110 -6.69 17.42 -7.85
N ARG A 111 -5.79 16.51 -8.24
CA ARG A 111 -4.91 16.66 -9.42
C ARG A 111 -5.10 15.59 -10.49
N GLN A 112 -6.07 14.70 -10.32
CA GLN A 112 -6.31 13.60 -11.25
C GLN A 112 -7.79 13.23 -11.30
N PRO A 113 -8.29 12.70 -12.43
CA PRO A 113 -9.61 12.11 -12.46
C PRO A 113 -9.68 10.89 -11.53
N ASP A 114 -10.88 10.59 -11.05
CA ASP A 114 -11.13 9.41 -10.25
C ASP A 114 -10.80 8.13 -11.05
N HIS A 115 -10.04 7.23 -10.44
CA HIS A 115 -9.94 5.85 -10.86
C HIS A 115 -10.88 5.01 -10.01
N ILE A 116 -11.80 4.30 -10.66
CA ILE A 116 -12.77 3.42 -10.01
C ILE A 116 -12.67 2.05 -10.65
N SER A 117 -12.32 1.05 -9.86
CA SER A 117 -12.38 -0.36 -10.24
C SER A 117 -13.33 -1.12 -9.34
N LEU A 118 -14.26 -1.86 -9.95
CA LEU A 118 -15.24 -2.71 -9.27
C LEU A 118 -15.01 -4.20 -9.53
N ASP A 119 -14.00 -4.52 -10.34
CA ASP A 119 -13.63 -5.89 -10.70
C ASP A 119 -12.14 -6.13 -10.43
N PRO A 120 -11.81 -6.95 -9.42
CA PRO A 120 -10.43 -7.34 -9.11
C PRO A 120 -9.67 -7.98 -10.26
N ALA A 121 -10.35 -8.52 -11.27
CA ALA A 121 -9.68 -9.09 -12.45
C ALA A 121 -8.95 -8.05 -13.31
N ASN A 122 -9.30 -6.77 -13.17
CA ASN A 122 -8.66 -5.68 -13.92
C ASN A 122 -7.38 -5.16 -13.28
N GLU A 123 -7.01 -5.66 -12.09
CA GLU A 123 -5.86 -5.17 -11.35
C GLU A 123 -4.96 -6.30 -10.85
N SER A 124 -3.68 -5.99 -10.71
CA SER A 124 -2.71 -6.99 -10.28
C SER A 124 -2.84 -7.26 -8.79
N SER A 125 -3.32 -8.45 -8.42
CA SER A 125 -3.58 -8.86 -7.03
C SER A 125 -2.38 -8.73 -6.07
N HIS A 126 -1.14 -8.69 -6.58
CA HIS A 126 0.05 -8.55 -5.74
C HIS A 126 0.10 -7.20 -5.00
N TRP A 127 -0.44 -6.13 -5.58
CA TRP A 127 -0.51 -4.81 -4.92
C TRP A 127 -1.35 -4.90 -3.64
N PHE A 128 -2.57 -5.39 -3.75
CA PHE A 128 -3.48 -5.57 -2.62
C PHE A 128 -2.93 -6.54 -1.56
N LEU A 129 -2.23 -7.60 -1.96
CA LEU A 129 -1.59 -8.49 -1.00
C LEU A 129 -0.47 -7.78 -0.22
N LEU A 130 0.36 -6.98 -0.90
CA LEU A 130 1.44 -6.21 -0.27
C LEU A 130 0.89 -5.13 0.65
N ASP A 131 -0.17 -4.43 0.24
CA ASP A 131 -0.82 -3.40 1.06
C ASP A 131 -1.42 -4.00 2.32
N ILE A 132 -2.14 -5.13 2.21
CA ILE A 132 -2.66 -5.84 3.40
C ILE A 132 -1.53 -6.35 4.28
N ALA A 133 -0.46 -6.92 3.71
CA ALA A 133 0.65 -7.44 4.50
C ALA A 133 1.36 -6.33 5.28
N MET A 134 1.64 -5.20 4.61
CA MET A 134 2.28 -4.04 5.22
C MET A 134 1.36 -3.36 6.23
N GLY A 135 0.09 -3.15 5.88
CA GLY A 135 -0.92 -2.53 6.71
C GLY A 135 -1.30 -3.36 7.93
N ARG A 136 -1.27 -4.69 7.83
CA ARG A 136 -1.41 -5.57 8.99
C ARG A 136 -0.34 -5.29 10.04
N GLN A 137 0.91 -5.10 9.62
CA GLN A 137 2.05 -4.92 10.53
C GLN A 137 2.23 -3.48 11.01
N LEU A 138 2.05 -2.50 10.13
CA LEU A 138 2.38 -1.10 10.38
C LEU A 138 1.17 -0.16 10.41
N GLY A 139 0.00 -0.65 9.98
CA GLY A 139 -1.22 0.14 9.86
C GLY A 139 -1.82 0.50 11.21
N ARG A 140 -2.82 1.39 11.16
CA ARG A 140 -3.59 1.86 12.32
C ARG A 140 -5.07 1.54 12.13
N THR A 141 -5.71 1.03 13.17
CA THR A 141 -7.17 0.94 13.21
C THR A 141 -7.76 2.33 13.43
N LEU A 142 -8.66 2.76 12.54
CA LEU A 142 -9.47 3.97 12.72
C LEU A 142 -10.83 3.62 13.34
N TYR A 143 -11.41 2.48 12.95
CA TYR A 143 -12.66 1.95 13.47
C TYR A 143 -12.67 0.42 13.40
N GLY A 144 -13.29 -0.26 14.38
CA GLY A 144 -13.43 -1.71 14.40
C GLY A 144 -12.28 -2.46 15.10
N PRO A 145 -12.08 -3.75 14.79
CA PRO A 145 -11.04 -4.58 15.39
C PRO A 145 -9.60 -4.09 15.10
N THR A 146 -8.61 -4.67 15.79
CA THR A 146 -7.21 -4.41 15.48
C THR A 146 -6.87 -4.89 14.06
N THR A 147 -5.86 -4.30 13.41
CA THR A 147 -5.37 -4.79 12.11
C THR A 147 -4.99 -6.28 12.17
N THR A 148 -4.53 -6.75 13.32
CA THR A 148 -4.17 -8.16 13.52
C THR A 148 -5.35 -9.11 13.61
N ASP A 149 -6.51 -8.64 14.10
CA ASP A 149 -7.74 -9.42 14.18
C ASP A 149 -8.57 -9.35 12.89
N ALA A 150 -8.46 -8.23 12.18
CA ALA A 150 -9.28 -7.94 11.00
C ALA A 150 -8.77 -8.58 9.71
N PHE A 151 -7.45 -8.66 9.54
CA PHE A 151 -6.80 -9.26 8.38
C PHE A 151 -6.22 -10.63 8.77
N GLY A 152 -6.17 -11.59 7.87
CA GLY A 152 -5.50 -12.87 8.13
C GLY A 152 -3.98 -12.71 8.16
N ALA A 153 -3.28 -13.58 8.90
CA ALA A 153 -1.82 -13.66 8.80
C ALA A 153 -1.42 -14.19 7.41
N ILE A 154 -0.67 -13.37 6.64
CA ILE A 154 -0.23 -13.73 5.29
C ILE A 154 1.05 -14.57 5.38
N PRO A 155 1.09 -15.76 4.76
CA PRO A 155 2.30 -16.54 4.65
C PRO A 155 3.45 -15.74 4.01
N ARG A 156 4.63 -15.76 4.65
CA ARG A 156 5.83 -15.07 4.19
C ARG A 156 6.15 -15.34 2.71
N ARG A 157 6.06 -16.61 2.30
CA ARG A 157 6.23 -17.02 0.90
C ARG A 157 5.37 -16.22 -0.08
N TRP A 158 4.10 -15.94 0.22
CA TRP A 158 3.23 -15.17 -0.66
C TRP A 158 3.69 -13.72 -0.78
N ILE A 159 4.24 -13.15 0.29
CA ILE A 159 4.81 -11.79 0.29
C ILE A 159 6.07 -11.75 -0.57
N LEU A 160 6.97 -12.73 -0.44
CA LEU A 160 8.18 -12.85 -1.26
C LEU A 160 7.86 -12.97 -2.76
N GLU A 161 6.85 -13.77 -3.11
CA GLU A 161 6.35 -13.91 -4.48
C GLU A 161 5.70 -12.60 -4.98
N ALA A 162 4.95 -11.89 -4.13
CA ALA A 162 4.36 -10.61 -4.49
C ALA A 162 5.40 -9.49 -4.68
N ILE A 163 6.49 -9.49 -3.90
CA ILE A 163 7.62 -8.57 -4.10
C ILE A 163 8.26 -8.82 -5.47
N ALA A 164 8.46 -10.08 -5.88
CA ALA A 164 8.97 -10.40 -7.21
C ALA A 164 8.05 -9.87 -8.32
N ASN A 165 6.73 -10.10 -8.21
CA ASN A 165 5.75 -9.59 -9.18
C ASN A 165 5.75 -8.05 -9.26
N SER A 166 5.92 -7.38 -8.11
CA SER A 166 6.03 -5.91 -8.06
C SER A 166 7.26 -5.40 -8.82
N LEU A 167 8.41 -6.06 -8.67
CA LEU A 167 9.63 -5.72 -9.42
C LEU A 167 9.46 -5.95 -10.93
N GLU A 168 8.85 -7.06 -11.34
CA GLU A 168 8.54 -7.32 -12.75
C GLU A 168 7.62 -6.25 -13.35
N TRP A 169 6.58 -5.85 -12.60
CA TRP A 169 5.70 -4.78 -13.02
C TRP A 169 6.45 -3.45 -13.16
N HIS A 170 7.26 -3.08 -12.17
CA HIS A 170 8.07 -1.86 -12.24
C HIS A 170 9.04 -1.87 -13.41
N GLN A 171 9.70 -3.01 -13.67
CA GLN A 171 10.59 -3.17 -14.81
C GLN A 171 9.88 -2.89 -16.14
N ALA A 172 8.62 -3.33 -16.29
CA ALA A 172 7.85 -3.14 -17.51
C ALA A 172 7.22 -1.75 -17.66
N ASN A 173 6.92 -1.05 -16.55
CA ASN A 173 6.07 0.14 -16.58
C ASN A 173 6.77 1.44 -16.11
N GLU A 174 7.71 1.36 -15.17
CA GLU A 174 8.31 2.55 -14.55
C GLU A 174 9.76 2.34 -14.06
N LEU A 175 10.55 1.56 -14.80
CA LEU A 175 11.88 1.10 -14.38
C LEU A 175 12.76 2.24 -13.85
N SER A 176 12.82 3.35 -14.58
CA SER A 176 13.71 4.49 -14.30
C SER A 176 13.20 5.43 -13.18
N SER A 177 12.09 5.13 -12.51
CA SER A 177 11.53 6.04 -11.49
C SER A 177 12.23 5.87 -10.13
N ALA A 178 12.28 6.96 -9.34
CA ALA A 178 12.67 6.88 -7.94
C ALA A 178 11.74 5.94 -7.14
N ASN A 179 10.45 5.89 -7.50
CA ASN A 179 9.47 5.02 -6.87
C ASN A 179 9.82 3.54 -7.03
N SER A 180 10.20 3.12 -8.24
CA SER A 180 10.67 1.77 -8.58
C SER A 180 11.85 1.35 -7.69
N VAL A 181 12.90 2.18 -7.60
CA VAL A 181 14.08 1.91 -6.75
C VAL A 181 13.73 1.83 -5.27
N LEU A 182 12.91 2.77 -4.76
CA LEU A 182 12.56 2.80 -3.34
C LEU A 182 11.65 1.64 -2.93
N ASN A 183 10.76 1.19 -3.83
CA ASN A 183 9.97 -0.02 -3.65
C ASN A 183 10.86 -1.27 -3.58
N ALA A 184 11.86 -1.37 -4.47
CA ALA A 184 12.84 -2.45 -4.42
C ALA A 184 13.62 -2.47 -3.10
N CYS A 185 14.01 -1.29 -2.58
CA CYS A 185 14.73 -1.20 -1.30
C CYS A 185 13.88 -1.68 -0.10
N ARG A 186 12.62 -1.27 0.01
CA ARG A 186 11.75 -1.76 1.10
C ARG A 186 11.44 -3.26 0.96
N GLY A 187 11.30 -3.75 -0.27
CA GLY A 187 11.17 -5.18 -0.57
C GLY A 187 12.41 -5.95 -0.11
N TRP A 188 13.61 -5.46 -0.44
CA TRP A 188 14.87 -6.05 -0.02
C TRP A 188 15.01 -6.14 1.50
N ARG A 189 14.64 -5.08 2.23
CA ARG A 189 14.61 -5.11 3.69
C ARG A 189 13.69 -6.20 4.22
N PHE A 190 12.47 -6.32 3.69
CA PHE A 190 11.53 -7.36 4.13
C PHE A 190 12.06 -8.77 3.85
N ILE A 191 12.68 -8.96 2.68
CA ILE A 191 13.31 -10.23 2.30
C ILE A 191 14.36 -10.63 3.35
N VAL A 192 15.22 -9.71 3.78
CA VAL A 192 16.31 -10.05 4.72
C VAL A 192 15.84 -10.13 6.18
N THR A 193 14.89 -9.28 6.59
CA THR A 193 14.57 -9.06 8.02
C THR A 193 13.20 -9.57 8.44
N GLY A 194 12.29 -9.78 7.49
CA GLY A 194 10.87 -10.00 7.79
C GLY A 194 10.11 -8.76 8.23
N GLU A 195 10.75 -7.59 8.26
CA GLU A 195 10.13 -6.34 8.67
C GLU A 195 9.75 -5.46 7.48
N PHE A 196 8.52 -4.95 7.50
CA PHE A 196 8.11 -3.89 6.58
C PHE A 196 8.64 -2.53 7.01
N SER A 197 8.75 -1.60 6.05
CA SER A 197 9.21 -0.24 6.32
C SER A 197 8.67 0.78 5.32
N SER A 198 8.82 2.06 5.65
CA SER A 198 8.66 3.14 4.69
C SER A 198 9.64 3.01 3.52
N LYS A 199 9.35 3.71 2.42
CA LYS A 199 10.24 3.79 1.24
C LYS A 199 11.62 4.34 1.61
N LEU A 200 11.67 5.42 2.40
CA LEU A 200 12.94 6.02 2.81
C LEU A 200 13.71 5.16 3.78
N ASP A 201 13.05 4.52 4.75
CA ASP A 201 13.77 3.67 5.72
C ASP A 201 14.26 2.38 5.08
N GLY A 202 13.53 1.84 4.10
CA GLY A 202 14.00 0.75 3.26
C GLY A 202 15.25 1.15 2.47
N ALA A 203 15.27 2.35 1.89
CA ALA A 203 16.42 2.87 1.17
C ALA A 203 17.64 3.14 2.08
N LYS A 204 17.43 3.76 3.25
CA LYS A 204 18.50 3.98 4.25
C LYS A 204 19.09 2.66 4.72
N TRP A 205 18.24 1.65 4.97
CA TRP A 205 18.70 0.31 5.30
C TRP A 205 19.51 -0.31 4.14
N ALA A 206 19.04 -0.15 2.90
CA ALA A 206 19.73 -0.67 1.71
C ALA A 206 21.12 -0.04 1.55
N THR A 207 21.28 1.26 1.78
CA THR A 207 22.60 1.94 1.70
C THR A 207 23.64 1.42 2.69
N GLN A 208 23.21 0.71 3.74
CA GLN A 208 24.09 0.10 4.73
C GLN A 208 24.50 -1.34 4.35
N GLN A 209 23.89 -1.91 3.30
CA GLN A 209 24.19 -3.26 2.84
C GLN A 209 25.45 -3.29 1.97
N GLN A 210 26.21 -4.38 2.10
CA GLN A 210 27.37 -4.60 1.26
C GLN A 210 26.95 -4.76 -0.21
N GLY A 211 27.63 -4.04 -1.11
CA GLY A 211 27.35 -4.10 -2.55
C GLY A 211 26.12 -3.30 -2.98
N CYS A 212 25.55 -2.46 -2.10
CA CYS A 212 24.46 -1.56 -2.49
C CYS A 212 24.91 -0.63 -3.63
N PRO A 213 24.19 -0.57 -4.76
CA PRO A 213 24.51 0.34 -5.85
C PRO A 213 24.18 1.81 -5.50
N ASP A 214 24.97 2.74 -6.03
CA ASP A 214 24.81 4.20 -5.84
C ASP A 214 23.42 4.73 -6.25
N ILE A 215 22.70 3.97 -7.09
CA ILE A 215 21.35 4.30 -7.55
C ILE A 215 20.38 4.52 -6.39
N VAL A 216 20.58 3.88 -5.24
CA VAL A 216 19.72 4.02 -4.06
C VAL A 216 19.82 5.44 -3.50
N SER A 217 21.04 5.96 -3.32
CA SER A 217 21.27 7.34 -2.86
C SER A 217 20.71 8.35 -3.86
N ARG A 218 20.84 8.08 -5.16
CA ARG A 218 20.27 8.92 -6.22
C ARG A 218 18.74 8.90 -6.20
N ALA A 219 18.11 7.76 -5.95
CA ALA A 219 16.66 7.65 -5.84
C ALA A 219 16.10 8.42 -4.64
N ILE A 220 16.81 8.44 -3.50
CA ILE A 220 16.43 9.26 -2.35
C ILE A 220 16.39 10.74 -2.74
N ALA A 221 17.40 11.23 -3.48
CA ALA A 221 17.45 12.61 -3.95
C ALA A 221 16.35 12.89 -5.01
N ALA A 222 16.21 11.99 -5.99
CA ALA A 222 15.27 12.13 -7.09
C ALA A 222 13.80 12.05 -6.67
N ARG A 223 13.50 11.52 -5.47
CA ARG A 223 12.12 11.40 -4.96
C ARG A 223 11.36 12.73 -4.94
N LYS A 224 12.05 13.84 -4.69
CA LYS A 224 11.40 15.18 -4.64
C LYS A 224 11.35 15.89 -5.99
N THR A 225 12.24 15.53 -6.92
CA THR A 225 12.36 16.19 -8.22
C THR A 225 11.63 15.44 -9.33
N GLY A 226 11.44 14.13 -9.16
CA GLY A 226 10.91 13.25 -10.19
C GLY A 226 11.94 12.89 -11.27
N ASP A 227 13.23 13.15 -11.03
CA ASP A 227 14.29 12.89 -12.00
C ASP A 227 14.38 11.40 -12.35
N GLU A 228 14.53 11.11 -13.64
CA GLU A 228 14.75 9.75 -14.12
C GLU A 228 16.13 9.21 -13.71
N LEU A 229 16.16 7.92 -13.39
CA LEU A 229 17.32 7.19 -12.95
C LEU A 229 17.82 6.25 -14.06
N PRO A 230 19.14 6.05 -14.22
CA PRO A 230 19.67 5.17 -15.26
C PRO A 230 19.21 3.72 -15.10
N ALA A 231 18.42 3.24 -16.07
CA ALA A 231 17.81 1.91 -16.06
C ALA A 231 18.80 0.77 -15.75
N ALA A 232 20.01 0.80 -16.33
CA ALA A 232 21.03 -0.23 -16.08
C ALA A 232 21.44 -0.33 -14.60
N GLN A 233 21.52 0.81 -13.90
CA GLN A 233 21.84 0.82 -12.48
C GLN A 233 20.64 0.37 -11.63
N VAL A 234 19.41 0.68 -12.05
CA VAL A 234 18.21 0.16 -11.40
C VAL A 234 18.14 -1.36 -11.53
N MET A 235 18.43 -1.91 -12.71
CA MET A 235 18.47 -3.35 -12.93
C MET A 235 19.53 -4.05 -12.07
N THR A 236 20.67 -3.40 -11.84
CA THR A 236 21.70 -3.94 -10.92
C THR A 236 21.16 -4.11 -9.50
N LEU A 237 20.36 -3.15 -9.01
CA LEU A 237 19.66 -3.30 -7.73
C LEU A 237 18.65 -4.45 -7.80
N TYR A 238 17.84 -4.53 -8.86
CA TYR A 238 16.83 -5.57 -9.01
C TYR A 238 17.44 -6.97 -8.99
N ASP A 239 18.59 -7.17 -9.63
CA ASP A 239 19.31 -8.45 -9.62
C ASP A 239 19.75 -8.86 -8.21
N ILE A 240 20.20 -7.90 -7.39
CA ILE A 240 20.55 -8.12 -5.98
C ILE A 240 19.31 -8.56 -5.21
N VAL A 241 18.21 -7.81 -5.32
CA VAL A 241 16.96 -8.09 -4.59
C VAL A 241 16.37 -9.44 -5.00
N MET A 242 16.32 -9.74 -6.30
CA MET A 242 15.80 -11.00 -6.82
C MET A 242 16.67 -12.19 -6.43
N THR A 243 17.98 -12.01 -6.34
CA THR A 243 18.89 -13.07 -5.87
C THR A 243 18.68 -13.36 -4.39
N ALA A 244 18.55 -12.34 -3.54
CA ALA A 244 18.19 -12.52 -2.14
C ALA A 244 16.82 -13.20 -1.99
N ASN A 245 15.82 -12.77 -2.77
CA ASN A 245 14.48 -13.33 -2.73
C ASN A 245 14.44 -14.82 -3.09
N ARG A 246 15.18 -15.22 -4.14
CA ARG A 246 15.29 -16.63 -4.55
C ARG A 246 15.95 -17.50 -3.48
N ALA A 247 16.96 -16.96 -2.77
CA ALA A 247 17.62 -17.68 -1.68
C ALA A 247 16.63 -17.99 -0.54
N GLU A 248 15.84 -17.00 -0.12
CA GLU A 248 14.81 -17.15 0.93
C GLU A 248 13.67 -18.09 0.51
N LEU A 249 13.21 -18.02 -0.75
CA LEU A 249 12.17 -18.93 -1.25
C LEU A 249 12.62 -20.41 -1.27
N ALA A 250 13.92 -20.64 -1.46
CA ALA A 250 14.49 -21.98 -1.42
C ALA A 250 14.58 -22.55 0.01
N THR A 251 14.73 -21.70 1.02
CA THR A 251 14.72 -22.11 2.43
C THR A 251 13.30 -22.36 2.94
N ASP A 252 12.31 -21.54 2.54
CA ASP A 252 10.89 -21.67 2.91
C ASP A 252 10.18 -22.89 2.27
N SER A 253 10.86 -23.64 1.39
CA SER A 253 10.33 -24.85 0.75
C SER A 253 10.72 -26.16 1.47
N LYS A 254 11.38 -26.08 2.62
CA LYS A 254 11.71 -27.22 3.50
C LYS A 254 10.90 -27.15 4.78
#